data_AF-A0A7R9LH57-F1
#
_entry.id   AF-A0A7R9LH57-F1
#
_cell.length_a   1.000
_cell.length_b   1.000
_cell.length_c   1.000
_cell.angle_alpha   90.00
_cell.angle_beta   90.00
_cell.angle_gamma   90.00
#
_symmetry.space_group_name_H-M   'P 1'
#
loop_
_entity.id
_entity.type
_entity.pdbx_description
1 polymer ?
#
loop_
_entity_poly.entity_id
_entity_poly.type
_entity_poly.pdbx_seq_one_letter_code
_entity_poly.pdbx_strand_id
1 'polypeptide(L)'
;MIEKNFSIVDYLVFGIFLSSSALIDRKKASNEEFLTGGKNLALFPIWCKCCANIRINWLPYLGVVLYGPALALASVTPLSVTGSILVVGIICTFYTSIGGIKAVIWTDVLQTILMFSGLLMVAIVGSIEMGGVLEPWKIAYDNNRLVIFNSEFSLYRGDTFWAVFMGTLTAWTGTYCVKQTQVQRYCCMSTPQKAKKL
;
A
#
# COMPACT_ATOMS: atom_id res chain seq x y z
N MET A 1 -5.95 6.63 32.47
CA MET A 1 -7.04 6.87 31.48
C MET A 1 -6.52 7.96 30.56
N ILE A 2 -5.80 7.58 29.49
CA ILE A 2 -5.18 8.55 28.56
C ILE A 2 -6.31 9.04 27.67
N GLU A 3 -6.62 10.35 27.71
CA GLU A 3 -7.62 10.94 26.83
C GLU A 3 -7.21 10.70 25.37
N LYS A 4 -7.98 9.86 24.68
CA LYS A 4 -7.90 9.64 23.25
C LYS A 4 -8.58 10.81 22.53
N ASN A 5 -7.95 11.98 22.57
CA ASN A 5 -8.38 13.12 21.78
C ASN A 5 -7.35 13.35 20.68
N PHE A 6 -7.82 13.28 19.43
CA PHE A 6 -7.05 13.68 18.27
C PHE A 6 -6.60 15.14 18.49
N SER A 7 -5.30 15.40 18.49
CA SER A 7 -4.81 16.74 18.76
C SER A 7 -5.12 17.63 17.56
N ILE A 8 -5.34 18.93 17.79
CA ILE A 8 -5.42 19.93 16.71
C ILE A 8 -4.20 19.84 15.78
N VAL A 9 -3.06 19.39 16.31
CA VAL A 9 -1.84 19.12 15.56
C VAL A 9 -2.04 18.02 14.52
N ASP A 10 -2.78 16.95 14.83
CA ASP A 10 -3.02 15.85 13.89
C ASP A 10 -3.93 16.29 12.74
N TYR A 11 -4.96 17.10 13.04
CA TYR A 11 -5.81 17.74 12.03
C TYR A 11 -5.05 18.78 11.19
N LEU A 12 -4.14 19.53 11.79
CA LEU A 12 -3.28 20.47 11.08
C LEU A 12 -2.28 19.76 10.18
N VAL A 13 -1.68 18.64 10.62
CA VAL A 13 -0.81 17.81 9.78
C VAL A 13 -1.61 17.25 8.60
N PHE A 14 -2.84 16.76 8.85
CA PHE A 14 -3.73 16.28 7.78
C PHE A 14 -4.16 17.40 6.82
N GLY A 15 -4.41 18.60 7.33
CA GLY A 15 -4.77 19.78 6.54
C GLY A 15 -3.60 20.32 5.70
N ILE A 16 -2.40 20.37 6.27
CA ILE A 16 -1.15 20.73 5.58
C ILE A 16 -0.83 19.68 4.50
N PHE A 17 -1.04 18.40 4.79
CA PHE A 17 -0.89 17.29 3.85
C PHE A 17 -1.84 17.39 2.65
N LEU A 18 -3.10 17.76 2.88
CA LEU A 18 -4.08 17.97 1.81
C LEU A 18 -3.78 19.22 0.98
N SER A 19 -3.33 20.31 1.62
CA SER A 19 -3.03 21.57 0.93
C SER A 19 -1.71 21.53 0.17
N SER A 20 -0.66 20.86 0.66
CA SER A 20 0.57 20.63 -0.10
C SER A 20 0.31 19.81 -1.36
N SER A 21 -0.61 18.85 -1.31
CA SER A 21 -0.99 18.01 -2.45
C SER A 21 -1.80 18.77 -3.51
N ALA A 22 -2.58 19.78 -3.11
CA ALA A 22 -3.33 20.64 -4.01
C ALA A 22 -2.47 21.73 -4.69
N LEU A 23 -1.36 22.13 -4.06
CA LEU A 23 -0.50 23.25 -4.53
C LEU A 23 0.61 22.82 -5.52
N ILE A 24 0.93 21.52 -5.62
CA ILE A 24 1.97 21.00 -6.52
C ILE A 24 1.39 20.78 -7.94
N ASP A 25 1.11 21.90 -8.57
CA ASP A 25 1.09 22.26 -10.00
C ASP A 25 0.34 21.42 -11.07
N ARG A 26 -0.41 22.21 -11.85
CA ARG A 26 -1.35 22.00 -12.95
C ARG A 26 -0.73 21.51 -14.27
N LYS A 27 0.43 20.85 -14.28
CA LYS A 27 1.02 20.41 -15.56
C LYS A 27 0.42 19.09 -16.05
N LYS A 28 -0.58 19.24 -16.91
CA LYS A 28 -1.27 18.23 -17.74
C LYS A 28 -0.24 17.28 -18.38
N ALA A 29 -0.12 16.07 -17.84
CA ALA A 29 0.52 14.97 -18.57
C ALA A 29 -0.52 14.45 -19.58
N SER A 30 -0.15 14.40 -20.86
CA SER A 30 -1.03 13.95 -21.93
C SER A 30 -1.36 12.47 -21.74
N ASN A 31 -2.59 12.19 -21.29
CA ASN A 31 -3.06 10.84 -20.97
C ASN A 31 -3.19 9.94 -22.20
N GLU A 32 -3.23 10.50 -23.42
CA GLU A 32 -3.39 9.73 -24.66
C GLU A 32 -2.13 8.94 -25.03
N GLU A 33 -0.93 9.46 -24.72
CA GLU A 33 0.34 8.79 -25.03
C GLU A 33 0.57 7.56 -24.13
N PHE A 34 0.07 7.62 -22.88
CA PHE A 34 0.11 6.49 -21.95
C PHE A 34 -0.96 5.44 -22.26
N LEU A 35 -2.14 5.85 -22.77
CA LEU A 35 -3.26 4.95 -23.04
C LEU A 35 -3.15 4.24 -24.39
N THR A 36 -2.55 4.85 -25.40
CA THR A 36 -2.56 4.32 -26.77
C THR A 36 -1.21 3.77 -27.23
N GLY A 37 -0.11 4.09 -26.54
CA GLY A 37 1.23 3.62 -26.92
C GLY A 37 1.57 3.86 -28.40
N GLY A 38 0.96 4.88 -29.01
CA GLY A 38 1.10 5.21 -30.44
C GLY A 38 0.52 4.19 -31.43
N LYS A 39 -0.35 3.25 -31.01
CA LYS A 39 -0.92 2.21 -31.87
C LYS A 39 -2.44 2.35 -32.00
N ASN A 40 -2.95 2.21 -33.23
CA ASN A 40 -4.39 2.10 -33.53
C ASN A 40 -4.89 0.71 -33.13
N LEU A 41 -5.34 0.53 -31.88
CA LEU A 41 -5.99 -0.70 -31.42
C LEU A 41 -7.50 -0.50 -31.28
N ALA A 42 -8.27 -1.55 -31.57
CA ALA A 42 -9.72 -1.56 -31.37
C ALA A 42 -10.07 -1.25 -29.90
N LEU A 43 -10.71 -0.11 -29.69
CA LEU A 43 -11.00 0.47 -28.36
C LEU A 43 -11.94 -0.41 -27.52
N PHE A 44 -12.91 -1.05 -28.19
CA PHE A 44 -13.97 -1.83 -27.55
C PHE A 44 -13.49 -3.06 -26.76
N PRO A 45 -12.68 -3.99 -27.32
CA PRO A 45 -12.18 -5.14 -26.57
C PRO A 45 -11.23 -4.77 -25.42
N ILE A 46 -10.48 -3.67 -25.54
CA ILE A 46 -9.60 -3.18 -24.48
C ILE A 46 -10.44 -2.65 -23.31
N TRP A 47 -11.45 -1.82 -23.62
CA TRP A 47 -12.36 -1.27 -22.63
C TRP A 47 -13.11 -2.37 -21.85
N CYS A 48 -13.64 -3.38 -22.55
CA CYS A 48 -14.30 -4.52 -21.90
C CYS A 48 -13.37 -5.31 -20.97
N LYS A 49 -12.10 -5.53 -21.37
CA LYS A 49 -11.10 -6.23 -20.52
C LYS A 49 -10.72 -5.43 -19.29
N CYS A 50 -10.51 -4.11 -19.42
CA CYS A 50 -10.22 -3.23 -18.28
C CYS A 50 -11.40 -3.19 -17.30
N CYS A 51 -12.62 -2.99 -17.79
CA CYS A 51 -13.83 -2.96 -16.97
C CYS A 51 -14.11 -4.29 -16.25
N ALA A 52 -13.78 -5.43 -16.87
CA ALA A 52 -13.91 -6.74 -16.23
C ALA A 52 -12.85 -6.95 -15.13
N ASN A 53 -11.59 -6.60 -15.39
CA ASN A 53 -10.51 -6.74 -14.42
C ASN A 53 -10.71 -5.84 -13.19
N ILE A 54 -11.14 -4.59 -13.40
CA ILE A 54 -11.47 -3.64 -12.33
C ILE A 54 -12.61 -4.20 -11.46
N ARG A 55 -13.68 -4.73 -12.08
CA ARG A 55 -14.85 -5.23 -11.35
C ARG A 55 -14.60 -6.51 -10.56
N ILE A 56 -13.83 -7.45 -11.12
CA ILE A 56 -13.68 -8.79 -10.53
C ILE A 56 -12.56 -8.82 -9.48
N ASN A 57 -11.43 -8.15 -9.71
CA ASN A 57 -10.25 -8.29 -8.86
C ASN A 57 -9.97 -7.06 -7.99
N TRP A 58 -10.18 -5.85 -8.52
CA TRP A 58 -9.77 -4.63 -7.82
C TRP A 58 -10.80 -4.12 -6.81
N LEU A 59 -12.11 -4.23 -7.08
CA LEU A 59 -13.14 -3.78 -6.14
C LEU A 59 -13.07 -4.49 -4.77
N PRO A 60 -12.99 -5.84 -4.69
CA PRO A 60 -12.87 -6.51 -3.39
C PRO A 60 -11.55 -6.18 -2.70
N TYR A 61 -10.47 -6.12 -3.47
CA TYR A 61 -9.13 -5.80 -2.96
C TYR A 61 -9.08 -4.40 -2.32
N LEU A 62 -9.64 -3.39 -2.99
CA LEU A 62 -9.71 -2.02 -2.43
C LEU A 62 -10.55 -1.96 -1.15
N GLY A 63 -11.61 -2.77 -1.04
CA GLY A 63 -12.39 -2.90 0.20
C GLY A 63 -11.55 -3.44 1.37
N VAL A 64 -10.77 -4.48 1.13
CA VAL A 64 -9.85 -5.04 2.15
C VAL A 64 -8.76 -4.03 2.53
N VAL A 65 -8.21 -3.30 1.55
CA VAL A 65 -7.17 -2.30 1.79
C VAL A 65 -7.71 -1.11 2.60
N LEU A 66 -8.95 -0.66 2.34
CA LEU A 66 -9.59 0.42 3.10
C LEU A 66 -9.93 0.04 4.54
N TYR A 67 -10.08 -1.24 4.83
CA TYR A 67 -10.40 -1.73 6.17
C TYR A 67 -9.28 -1.43 7.17
N GLY A 68 -8.01 -1.56 6.76
CA GLY A 68 -6.84 -1.28 7.61
C GLY A 68 -6.83 0.12 8.23
N PRO A 69 -6.80 1.20 7.43
CA PRO A 69 -6.82 2.56 7.96
C PRO A 69 -8.14 2.90 8.68
N ALA A 70 -9.27 2.32 8.27
CA ALA A 70 -10.54 2.52 8.97
C ALA A 70 -10.55 1.88 10.37
N LEU A 71 -9.94 0.71 10.53
CA LEU A 71 -9.78 0.05 11.82
C LEU A 71 -8.84 0.86 12.73
N ALA A 72 -7.74 1.38 12.17
CA ALA A 72 -6.85 2.27 12.91
C ALA A 72 -7.59 3.53 13.39
N LEU A 73 -8.39 4.18 12.52
CA LEU A 73 -9.19 5.35 12.88
C LEU A 73 -10.24 5.03 13.95
N ALA A 74 -10.94 3.89 13.85
CA ALA A 74 -11.91 3.45 14.84
C ALA A 74 -11.27 3.12 16.21
N SER A 75 -9.98 2.80 16.25
CA SER A 75 -9.27 2.51 17.51
C SER A 75 -8.93 3.78 18.31
N VAL A 76 -8.83 4.92 17.63
CA VAL A 76 -8.46 6.22 18.19
C VAL A 76 -9.62 7.24 18.23
N THR A 77 -10.74 6.96 17.57
CA THR A 77 -11.94 7.81 17.58
C THR A 77 -13.14 7.05 18.20
N PRO A 78 -14.16 7.74 18.71
CA PRO A 78 -15.38 7.10 19.22
C PRO A 78 -16.33 6.61 18.09
N LEU A 79 -15.87 6.61 16.83
CA LEU A 79 -16.68 6.21 15.68
C LEU A 79 -16.76 4.69 15.55
N SER A 80 -17.90 4.20 15.06
CA SER A 80 -18.02 2.79 14.66
C SER A 80 -17.11 2.49 13.48
N VAL A 81 -16.71 1.22 13.32
CA VAL A 81 -15.85 0.77 12.20
C VAL A 81 -16.48 1.14 10.85
N THR A 82 -17.79 0.92 10.71
CA THR A 82 -18.55 1.29 9.50
C THR A 82 -18.51 2.79 9.23
N GLY A 83 -18.68 3.62 10.27
CA GLY A 83 -18.58 5.08 10.14
C GLY A 83 -17.18 5.53 9.71
N SER A 84 -16.14 4.90 10.28
CA SER A 84 -14.73 5.17 9.93
C SER A 84 -14.43 4.81 8.47
N ILE A 85 -14.95 3.69 7.96
CA ILE A 85 -14.80 3.28 6.55
C ILE A 85 -15.40 4.34 5.62
N LEU A 86 -16.62 4.82 5.91
CA LEU A 86 -17.28 5.83 5.09
C LEU A 86 -16.49 7.13 5.06
N VAL A 87 -16.04 7.63 6.22
CA VAL A 87 -15.27 8.88 6.31
C VAL A 87 -13.95 8.77 5.54
N VAL A 88 -13.17 7.72 5.77
CA VAL A 88 -11.88 7.50 5.08
C VAL A 88 -12.10 7.34 3.57
N GLY A 89 -13.11 6.58 3.15
CA GLY A 89 -13.42 6.37 1.73
C GLY A 89 -13.86 7.65 1.02
N ILE A 90 -14.68 8.48 1.67
CA ILE A 90 -15.13 9.78 1.15
C ILE A 90 -13.93 10.70 0.99
N ILE A 91 -13.14 10.91 2.05
CA ILE A 91 -11.94 11.76 2.00
C ILE A 91 -11.00 11.27 0.90
N CYS A 92 -10.78 9.95 0.82
CA CYS A 92 -9.92 9.33 -0.17
C CYS A 92 -10.36 9.62 -1.62
N THR A 93 -11.65 9.45 -1.88
CA THR A 93 -12.24 9.70 -3.19
C THR A 93 -12.16 11.18 -3.56
N PHE A 94 -12.50 12.07 -2.63
CA PHE A 94 -12.46 13.52 -2.88
C PHE A 94 -11.04 14.02 -3.13
N TYR A 95 -10.05 13.67 -2.31
CA TYR A 95 -8.69 14.15 -2.54
C TYR A 95 -8.09 13.56 -3.84
N THR A 96 -8.39 12.30 -4.15
CA THR A 96 -7.88 11.63 -5.36
C THR A 96 -8.51 12.22 -6.63
N SER A 97 -9.81 12.53 -6.58
CA SER A 97 -10.53 13.14 -7.72
C SER A 97 -10.04 14.55 -8.04
N ILE A 98 -9.64 15.34 -7.03
CA ILE A 98 -9.16 16.72 -7.22
C ILE A 98 -7.67 16.76 -7.58
N GLY A 99 -6.84 15.93 -6.95
CA GLY A 99 -5.38 16.04 -7.06
C GLY A 99 -4.75 15.40 -8.32
N GLY A 100 -5.42 14.43 -8.94
CA GLY A 100 -4.86 13.68 -10.07
C GLY A 100 -3.62 12.85 -9.70
N ILE A 101 -3.02 12.19 -10.70
CA ILE A 101 -1.95 11.17 -10.47
C ILE A 101 -0.71 11.77 -9.79
N LYS A 102 -0.34 13.03 -10.07
CA LYS A 102 0.85 13.67 -9.48
C LYS A 102 0.69 13.95 -7.98
N ALA A 103 -0.49 14.43 -7.56
CA ALA A 103 -0.77 14.63 -6.14
C ALA A 103 -0.74 13.30 -5.39
N VAL A 104 -1.30 12.24 -6.00
CA VAL A 104 -1.30 10.90 -5.40
C VAL A 104 0.13 10.39 -5.15
N ILE A 105 1.06 10.60 -6.09
CA ILE A 105 2.46 10.19 -5.91
C ILE A 105 3.11 10.93 -4.73
N TRP A 106 2.88 12.23 -4.59
CA TRP A 106 3.40 13.01 -3.47
C TRP A 106 2.82 12.56 -2.13
N THR A 107 1.52 12.27 -2.08
CA THR A 107 0.89 11.71 -0.87
C THR A 107 1.47 10.35 -0.50
N ASP A 108 1.84 9.52 -1.48
CA ASP A 108 2.42 8.18 -1.24
C ASP A 108 3.85 8.27 -0.65
N VAL A 109 4.67 9.21 -1.14
CA VAL A 109 6.00 9.48 -0.56
C VAL A 109 5.89 9.94 0.90
N LEU A 110 4.97 10.86 1.18
CA LEU A 110 4.74 11.35 2.54
C LEU A 110 4.19 10.25 3.45
N GLN A 111 3.24 9.43 2.96
CA GLN A 111 2.71 8.28 3.70
C GLN A 111 3.83 7.30 4.06
N THR A 112 4.75 7.03 3.13
CA THR A 112 5.91 6.16 3.38
C THR A 112 6.78 6.72 4.51
N ILE A 113 7.12 8.01 4.47
CA ILE A 113 7.91 8.67 5.53
C ILE A 113 7.21 8.57 6.89
N LEU A 114 5.90 8.85 6.93
CA LEU A 114 5.11 8.76 8.16
C LEU A 114 5.08 7.33 8.71
N MET A 115 4.88 6.31 7.87
CA MET A 115 4.90 4.91 8.28
C MET A 115 6.25 4.49 8.86
N PHE A 116 7.36 4.89 8.24
CA PHE A 116 8.71 4.62 8.77
C PHE A 116 8.95 5.33 10.10
N SER A 117 8.54 6.60 10.21
CA SER A 117 8.69 7.36 11.46
C SER A 117 7.87 6.76 12.61
N GLY A 118 6.63 6.34 12.34
CA GLY A 118 5.78 5.66 13.32
C GLY A 118 6.35 4.31 13.74
N LEU A 119 6.87 3.52 12.80
CA LEU A 119 7.54 2.26 13.11
C LEU A 119 8.75 2.47 14.04
N LEU A 120 9.60 3.46 13.74
CA LEU A 120 10.75 3.78 14.58
C LEU A 120 10.33 4.28 15.96
N MET A 121 9.31 5.14 16.03
CA MET A 121 8.80 5.65 17.30
C MET A 121 8.27 4.51 18.18
N VAL A 122 7.44 3.61 17.63
CA VAL A 122 6.93 2.44 18.36
C VAL A 122 8.07 1.52 18.80
N ALA A 123 9.08 1.29 17.94
CA ALA A 123 10.24 0.48 18.30
C ALA A 123 11.06 1.10 19.44
N ILE A 124 11.28 2.41 19.43
CA ILE A 124 12.05 3.13 20.46
C ILE A 124 11.28 3.17 21.78
N VAL A 125 10.03 3.64 21.77
CA VAL A 125 9.21 3.74 22.99
C VAL A 125 8.97 2.36 23.59
N GLY A 126 8.63 1.37 22.75
CA GLY A 126 8.47 -0.01 23.19
C GLY A 126 9.75 -0.59 23.78
N SER A 127 10.93 -0.27 23.21
CA SER A 127 12.21 -0.71 23.79
C SER A 127 12.50 -0.04 25.14
N ILE A 128 12.16 1.24 25.31
CA ILE A 128 12.35 1.96 26.58
C ILE A 128 11.44 1.39 27.68
N GLU A 129 10.15 1.17 27.38
CA GLU A 129 9.20 0.61 28.33
C GLU A 129 9.57 -0.81 28.77
N MET A 130 10.17 -1.59 27.88
CA MET A 130 10.63 -2.95 28.15
C MET A 130 12.00 -3.00 28.88
N GLY A 131 12.62 -1.86 29.20
CA GLY A 131 13.88 -1.82 29.98
C GLY A 131 15.16 -1.77 29.14
N GLY A 132 15.06 -1.51 27.83
CA GLY A 132 16.19 -1.30 26.92
C GLY A 132 16.02 -2.04 25.59
N VAL A 133 16.90 -1.73 24.63
CA VAL A 133 16.83 -2.27 23.25
C VAL A 133 17.06 -3.79 23.20
N LEU A 134 17.78 -4.35 24.17
CA LEU A 134 18.11 -5.78 24.21
C LEU A 134 17.01 -6.66 24.80
N GLU A 135 16.11 -6.09 25.63
CA GLU A 135 15.09 -6.88 26.33
C GLU A 135 14.04 -7.47 25.39
N PRO A 136 13.54 -6.75 24.36
CA PRO A 136 12.65 -7.35 23.35
C PRO A 136 13.27 -8.55 22.63
N TRP A 137 14.58 -8.52 22.35
CA TRP A 137 15.29 -9.62 21.71
C TRP A 137 15.41 -10.83 22.62
N LYS A 138 15.72 -10.60 23.90
CA LYS A 138 15.80 -11.66 24.90
C LYS A 138 14.44 -12.33 25.10
N ILE A 139 13.38 -11.55 25.24
CA ILE A 139 12.01 -12.07 25.34
C ILE A 139 11.61 -12.84 24.08
N ALA A 140 11.97 -12.35 22.89
CA ALA A 140 11.69 -13.07 21.65
C ALA A 140 12.46 -14.40 21.55
N TYR A 141 13.69 -14.44 22.06
CA TYR A 141 14.49 -15.66 22.17
C TYR A 141 13.86 -16.66 23.14
N ASP A 142 13.53 -16.21 24.36
CA ASP A 142 12.96 -17.05 25.42
C ASP A 142 11.59 -17.64 25.02
N ASN A 143 10.81 -16.90 24.23
CA ASN A 143 9.51 -17.36 23.71
C ASN A 143 9.61 -18.20 22.42
N ASN A 144 10.81 -18.60 21.99
CA ASN A 144 11.03 -19.32 20.72
C ASN A 144 10.39 -18.62 19.51
N ARG A 145 10.36 -17.27 19.51
CA ARG A 145 9.81 -16.47 18.38
C ARG A 145 10.87 -16.16 17.32
N LEU A 146 12.15 -16.29 17.66
CA LEU A 146 13.28 -16.05 16.76
C LEU A 146 13.63 -17.33 15.96
N VAL A 147 12.65 -17.92 15.27
CA VAL A 147 12.91 -19.05 14.37
C VAL A 147 13.36 -18.50 13.02
N ILE A 148 14.67 -18.30 12.87
CA ILE A 148 15.26 -17.71 11.66
C ILE A 148 15.26 -18.72 10.50
N PHE A 149 15.44 -20.01 10.80
CA PHE A 149 15.52 -21.07 9.80
C PHE A 149 14.92 -22.38 10.29
N ASN A 150 13.68 -22.67 9.87
CA ASN A 150 13.04 -23.96 10.05
C ASN A 150 13.06 -24.73 8.71
N SER A 151 13.93 -25.74 8.59
CA SER A 151 14.11 -26.52 7.35
C SER A 151 13.19 -27.74 7.24
N GLU A 152 12.17 -27.85 8.09
CA GLU A 152 11.18 -28.92 8.00
C GLU A 152 10.44 -28.85 6.64
N PHE A 153 10.35 -29.99 5.96
CA PHE A 153 9.67 -30.07 4.66
C PHE A 153 8.15 -30.22 4.88
N SER A 154 7.49 -29.10 5.16
CA SER A 154 6.02 -29.04 5.27
C SER A 154 5.50 -27.74 4.67
N LEU A 155 4.61 -27.84 3.70
CA LEU A 155 3.96 -26.70 3.04
C LEU A 155 2.71 -26.19 3.79
N TYR A 156 2.24 -26.92 4.80
CA TYR A 156 1.08 -26.54 5.61
C TYR A 156 1.44 -25.57 6.75
N ARG A 157 2.69 -25.59 7.17
CA ARG A 157 3.24 -24.73 8.22
C ARG A 157 3.82 -23.47 7.60
N GLY A 158 3.26 -22.31 7.93
CA GLY A 158 3.66 -21.01 7.36
C GLY A 158 5.00 -20.47 7.86
N ASP A 159 5.63 -21.14 8.82
CA ASP A 159 6.91 -20.80 9.43
C ASP A 159 8.09 -21.61 8.85
N THR A 160 7.84 -22.60 7.99
CA THR A 160 8.93 -23.35 7.35
C THR A 160 9.57 -22.55 6.22
N PHE A 161 10.89 -22.69 6.09
CA PHE A 161 11.64 -22.09 4.99
C PHE A 161 11.04 -22.45 3.63
N TRP A 162 10.67 -23.72 3.43
CA TRP A 162 10.14 -24.20 2.17
C TRP A 162 8.75 -23.64 1.85
N ALA A 163 7.85 -23.55 2.83
CA ALA A 163 6.53 -22.95 2.63
C ALA A 163 6.65 -21.46 2.30
N VAL A 164 7.47 -20.71 3.04
CA VAL A 164 7.70 -19.29 2.81
C VAL A 164 8.38 -19.06 1.46
N PHE A 165 9.42 -19.82 1.12
CA PHE A 165 10.15 -19.70 -0.13
C PHE A 165 9.24 -19.96 -1.34
N MET A 166 8.54 -21.10 -1.36
CA MET A 166 7.65 -21.47 -2.47
C MET A 166 6.43 -20.54 -2.57
N GLY A 167 5.84 -20.16 -1.43
CA GLY A 167 4.73 -19.21 -1.37
C GLY A 167 5.12 -17.84 -1.89
N THR A 168 6.27 -17.33 -1.44
CA THR A 168 6.81 -16.03 -1.84
C THR A 168 7.18 -16.03 -3.32
N LEU A 169 7.89 -17.06 -3.81
CA LEU A 169 8.20 -17.20 -5.24
C LEU A 169 6.94 -17.19 -6.12
N THR A 170 5.91 -17.93 -5.72
CA THR A 170 4.65 -17.98 -6.47
C THR A 170 3.94 -16.63 -6.46
N ALA A 171 3.90 -15.94 -5.32
CA ALA A 171 3.29 -14.63 -5.17
C ALA A 171 4.00 -13.54 -6.03
N TRP A 172 5.33 -13.51 -6.01
CA TRP A 172 6.11 -12.56 -6.83
C TRP A 172 6.00 -12.88 -8.31
N THR A 173 6.07 -14.15 -8.70
CA THR A 173 5.90 -14.58 -10.09
C THR A 173 4.51 -14.21 -10.61
N GLY A 174 3.45 -14.47 -9.84
CA GLY A 174 2.09 -14.05 -10.21
C GLY A 174 1.98 -12.54 -10.40
N THR A 175 2.63 -11.76 -9.52
CA THR A 175 2.60 -10.29 -9.56
C THR A 175 3.35 -9.70 -10.76
N TYR A 176 4.47 -10.28 -11.18
CA TYR A 176 5.28 -9.75 -12.27
C TYR A 176 5.00 -10.40 -13.64
N CYS A 177 4.69 -11.69 -13.67
CA CYS A 177 4.54 -12.45 -14.91
C CYS A 177 3.08 -12.54 -15.38
N VAL A 178 2.11 -12.56 -14.48
CA VAL A 178 0.70 -12.80 -14.82
C VAL A 178 -0.13 -11.52 -14.69
N LYS A 179 0.27 -10.58 -13.83
CA LYS A 179 -0.46 -9.34 -13.62
C LYS A 179 -0.47 -8.51 -14.90
N GLN A 180 -1.67 -8.33 -15.44
CA GLN A 180 -1.93 -7.70 -16.73
C GLN A 180 -1.20 -6.36 -16.91
N THR A 181 -1.16 -5.52 -15.88
CA THR A 181 -0.52 -4.20 -15.92
C THR A 181 0.99 -4.27 -16.12
N GLN A 182 1.67 -5.27 -15.56
CA GLN A 182 3.12 -5.45 -15.73
C GLN A 182 3.44 -6.04 -17.10
N VAL A 183 2.68 -7.05 -17.53
CA VAL A 183 2.83 -7.67 -18.86
C VAL A 183 2.63 -6.65 -19.98
N GLN A 184 1.61 -5.79 -19.87
CA GLN A 184 1.37 -4.73 -20.84
C GLN A 184 2.52 -3.72 -20.90
N ARG A 185 3.08 -3.34 -19.74
CA ARG A 185 4.25 -2.44 -19.70
C ARG A 185 5.44 -3.03 -20.47
N TYR A 186 5.72 -4.32 -20.31
CA TYR A 186 6.79 -4.98 -21.05
C TYR A 186 6.51 -5.02 -22.56
N CYS A 187 5.28 -5.31 -22.97
CA CYS A 187 4.90 -5.43 -24.39
C CYS A 187 4.79 -4.09 -25.15
N CYS A 188 4.63 -2.97 -24.44
CA CYS A 188 4.53 -1.63 -25.03
C CYS A 188 5.90 -0.97 -25.30
N MET A 189 6.99 -1.57 -24.86
CA MET A 189 8.34 -1.04 -25.08
C MET A 189 8.81 -1.31 -26.51
N SER A 190 9.41 -0.31 -27.15
CA SER A 190 9.87 -0.37 -28.55
C SER A 190 11.01 -1.36 -28.79
N THR A 191 11.72 -1.78 -27.74
CA THR A 191 12.97 -2.53 -27.89
C THR A 191 13.22 -3.39 -26.63
N PRO A 192 13.60 -4.67 -26.77
CA PRO A 192 13.83 -5.57 -25.63
C PRO A 192 14.95 -5.08 -24.69
N GLN A 193 15.91 -4.30 -25.21
CA GLN A 193 16.99 -3.70 -24.42
C GLN A 193 16.51 -2.62 -23.45
N LYS A 194 15.42 -1.90 -23.77
CA LYS A 194 14.80 -0.94 -22.85
C LYS A 194 13.97 -1.63 -21.77
N ALA A 195 13.38 -2.79 -22.09
CA ALA A 195 12.62 -3.60 -21.12
C ALA A 195 13.51 -4.20 -20.01
N LYS A 196 14.79 -4.48 -20.29
CA LYS A 196 15.74 -5.02 -19.30
C LYS A 196 16.22 -4.00 -18.24
N LYS A 197 15.98 -2.71 -18.46
CA LYS A 197 16.39 -1.63 -17.54
C LYS A 197 15.30 -1.21 -16.54
N LEU A 198 14.10 -1.80 -16.67
CA LEU A 198 12.99 -1.68 -15.73
C LEU A 198 13.19 -2.67 -14.57
#